data_AF-A0A1W9R695-F1
#
_entry.id   AF-A0A1W9R695-F1
#
_cell.length_a   1.000
_cell.length_b   1.000
_cell.length_c   1.000
_cell.angle_alpha   90.00
_cell.angle_beta   90.00
_cell.angle_gamma   90.00
#
_symmetry.space_group_name_H-M   'P 1'
#
loop_
_entity.id
_entity.type
_entity.pdbx_description
1 polymer ?
#
loop_
_entity_poly.entity_id
_entity_poly.type
_entity_poly.pdbx_seq_one_letter_code
_entity_poly.pdbx_strand_id
1 'polypeptide(L)' 'MVIINRPHTDPYFNLAAEEYLLRKFDNDVFMLWQNEPSIIIGKHQNTF' A
#
# COMPACT_ATOMS: atom_id res chain seq x y z
N MET A 1 -18.38 0.90 2.46
CA MET A 1 -17.16 0.14 2.75
C MET A 1 -16.88 -0.85 1.62
N VAL A 2 -15.73 -0.71 0.95
CA VAL A 2 -15.22 -1.56 -0.12
C VAL A 2 -14.13 -2.47 0.45
N ILE A 3 -14.14 -3.76 0.08
CA ILE A 3 -13.12 -4.73 0.50
C ILE A 3 -12.29 -5.13 -0.71
N ILE A 4 -10.97 -4.98 -0.61
CA ILE A 4 -10.02 -5.30 -1.67
C ILE A 4 -9.06 -6.38 -1.17
N ASN A 5 -9.04 -7.53 -1.85
CA ASN A 5 -8.04 -8.57 -1.64
C ASN A 5 -7.06 -8.57 -2.82
N ARG A 6 -5.83 -8.10 -2.60
CA ARG A 6 -4.81 -8.04 -3.65
C ARG A 6 -3.83 -9.20 -3.50
N PRO A 7 -3.81 -10.18 -4.43
CA PRO A 7 -2.91 -11.34 -4.34
C PRO A 7 -1.49 -11.04 -4.83
N HIS A 8 -1.27 -9.91 -5.50
CA HIS A 8 0.03 -9.52 -6.02
C HIS A 8 0.94 -8.95 -4.92
N THR A 9 2.24 -9.19 -5.05
CA THR A 9 3.22 -8.94 -3.98
C THR A 9 4.21 -7.80 -4.26
N ASP A 10 4.07 -7.10 -5.40
CA ASP A 10 4.95 -5.97 -5.75
C ASP A 10 4.78 -4.80 -4.75
N PRO A 11 5.84 -4.43 -4.00
CA PRO A 11 5.80 -3.37 -3.00
C PRO A 11 5.59 -1.99 -3.60
N TYR A 12 6.09 -1.73 -4.81
CA TYR A 12 5.94 -0.42 -5.46
C TYR A 12 4.47 -0.14 -5.73
N PHE A 13 3.76 -1.12 -6.31
CA PHE A 13 2.33 -0.97 -6.56
C PHE A 13 1.52 -0.99 -5.27
N ASN A 14 1.85 -1.83 -4.29
CA ASN A 14 1.10 -1.90 -3.02
C ASN A 14 1.04 -0.54 -2.31
N LEU A 15 2.19 0.14 -2.18
CA LEU A 15 2.26 1.46 -1.57
C LEU A 15 1.57 2.54 -2.43
N ALA A 16 1.71 2.46 -3.76
CA ALA A 16 1.02 3.38 -4.66
C ALA A 16 -0.51 3.24 -4.59
N ALA A 17 -1.01 2.01 -4.50
CA ALA A 17 -2.43 1.71 -4.36
C ALA A 17 -2.96 2.18 -3.01
N GLU A 18 -2.23 1.93 -1.92
CA GLU A 18 -2.57 2.42 -0.58
C GLU A 18 -2.70 3.95 -0.56
N GLU A 19 -1.70 4.68 -1.06
CA GLU A 19 -1.72 6.14 -1.10
C GLU A 19 -2.84 6.69 -1.99
N TYR A 20 -3.10 6.05 -3.14
CA TYR A 20 -4.21 6.43 -4.02
C TYR A 20 -5.57 6.25 -3.31
N LEU A 21 -5.79 5.09 -2.69
CA LEU A 21 -7.02 4.81 -1.97
C LEU A 21 -7.21 5.78 -0.79
N LEU A 22 -6.14 6.15 -0.09
CA LEU A 22 -6.18 7.10 1.00
C LEU A 22 -6.51 8.53 0.54
N ARG A 23 -6.00 8.97 -0.62
CA ARG A 23 -6.10 10.38 -1.05
C ARG A 23 -7.18 10.67 -2.08
N LYS A 24 -7.61 9.67 -2.84
CA LYS A 24 -8.42 9.86 -4.08
C LYS A 24 -9.69 9.03 -4.09
N PHE A 25 -9.94 8.21 -3.08
CA PHE A 25 -11.10 7.35 -3.03
C PHE A 25 -12.03 7.80 -1.91
N ASP A 26 -13.30 8.06 -2.25
CA ASP A 26 -14.25 8.70 -1.34
C ASP A 26 -15.00 7.72 -0.42
N ASN A 27 -14.90 6.41 -0.69
CA ASN A 27 -15.56 5.38 0.11
C ASN A 27 -14.63 4.83 1.19
N ASP A 28 -15.17 4.38 2.32
CA ASP A 28 -14.41 3.58 3.28
C ASP A 28 -13.83 2.34 2.60
N VAL A 29 -12.54 2.05 2.81
CA VAL A 29 -11.85 0.90 2.21
C VAL A 29 -11.17 0.06 3.28
N PHE A 30 -11.25 -1.25 3.12
CA PHE A 30 -10.38 -2.22 3.77
C PHE A 30 -9.62 -3.01 2.70
N MET A 31 -8.30 -2.87 2.65
CA MET A 31 -7.45 -3.55 1.68
C MET A 31 -6.45 -4.46 2.39
N LEU A 32 -6.38 -5.73 1.95
CA LEU A 32 -5.34 -6.67 2.35
C LEU A 32 -4.35 -6.87 1.20
N TRP A 33 -3.07 -6.80 1.53
CA TRP A 33 -1.95 -7.02 0.62
C TRP A 33 -0.71 -7.52 1.38
N GLN A 34 0.23 -8.12 0.66
CA GLN A 34 1.51 -8.60 1.16
C GLN A 34 2.61 -8.15 0.21
N ASN A 35 3.80 -7.83 0.72
CA ASN A 35 4.98 -7.58 -0.12
C ASN A 35 5.81 -8.85 -0.31
N GLU A 36 6.48 -8.95 -1.46
CA GLU A 36 7.68 -9.78 -1.60
C GLU A 36 8.81 -9.20 -0.71
N PRO A 37 9.93 -9.92 -0.47
CA PRO A 37 10.98 -9.46 0.44
C PRO A 37 11.43 -8.01 0.16
N SER A 38 11.13 -7.11 1.09
CA SER A 38 11.25 -5.65 0.91
C SER A 38 11.66 -4.97 2.21
N ILE A 39 12.38 -3.85 2.09
CA ILE A 39 12.64 -2.93 3.21
C ILE A 39 11.78 -1.69 2.98
N ILE A 40 10.82 -1.43 3.88
CA ILE A 40 10.00 -0.22 3.84
C ILE A 40 10.64 0.82 4.75
N ILE A 41 10.96 1.97 4.16
CA ILE A 41 11.65 3.05 4.86
C ILE A 41 10.62 4.12 5.25
N GLY A 42 10.64 4.54 6.51
CA GLY A 42 9.82 5.65 6.97
C GLY A 42 10.22 6.96 6.29
N LYS A 43 9.23 7.81 5.98
CA LYS A 43 9.39 9.08 5.23
C LYS A 43 10.49 10.02 5.75
N HIS A 44 10.91 9.87 7.01
CA HIS A 44 11.91 10.72 7.66
C HIS A 44 13.18 9.95 8.13
N GLN A 45 13.42 8.75 7.59
CA GLN A 45 14.63 7.97 7.88
C GLN A 45 15.70 8.17 6.80
N ASN A 46 16.97 8.07 7.19
CA ASN A 46 18.09 8.00 6.26
C ASN A 46 18.34 6.54 5.87
N THR A 47 18.43 6.26 4.57
CA THR A 47 18.62 4.91 4.02
C THR A 47 20.07 4.45 3.93
N PHE A 48 21.00 5.38 4.12
CA PHE A 48 22.44 5.17 3.96
C PHE A 48 23.13 4.78 5.26
#